data_AF-A0A1W1XXX7-F1
#
_entry.id   AF-A0A1W1XXX7-F1
#
_cell.length_a   1.000
_cell.length_b   1.000
_cell.length_c   1.000
_cell.angle_alpha   90.00
_cell.angle_beta   90.00
_cell.angle_gamma   90.00
#
_symmetry.space_group_name_H-M   'P 1'
#
loop_
_entity.id
_entity.type
_entity.pdbx_description
1 polymer ?
#
loop_
_entity_poly.entity_id
_entity_poly.type
_entity_poly.pdbx_seq_one_letter_code
_entity_poly.pdbx_strand_id
1 'polypeptide(L)'
;MTCPRCKAAVDDKARFCGACGAAMPQPPVSIPNAVSARIGPPDDEDEPPPRRWVVPAWLRSPAVLAGFGGGTVLLIALVLLARWLLPDSASVARFQPLLADAIRQQPAAFAEATLCDRSVDYQPRLELDAYDTRRRALEQLVLFGAYEKPQLKTVGDGWNTRTHLIFVATPDGEAALRHGAICAAEGYVVRDVLLTGPRQKSGKLTLMQVQAVLEWQSPKPWARDPGMSKAFPNIQPSRSVLFTMVREHGHWRVASD
;
A
#
# COMPACT_ATOMS: atom_id res chain seq x y z
N MET A 1 -4.54 -21.28 22.34
CA MET A 1 -4.84 -19.85 22.57
C MET A 1 -6.12 -19.44 21.85
N THR A 2 -6.76 -18.31 22.18
CA THR A 2 -7.94 -17.80 21.44
C THR A 2 -7.57 -16.64 20.52
N CYS A 3 -8.17 -16.60 19.33
CA CYS A 3 -7.96 -15.49 18.41
C CYS A 3 -8.50 -14.20 19.02
N PRO A 4 -7.70 -13.12 19.13
CA PRO A 4 -8.18 -11.87 19.71
C PRO A 4 -9.28 -11.19 18.87
N ARG A 5 -9.38 -11.54 17.58
CA ARG A 5 -10.30 -10.92 16.63
C ARG A 5 -11.65 -11.64 16.54
N CYS A 6 -11.67 -12.97 16.50
CA CYS A 6 -12.90 -13.75 16.31
C CYS A 6 -13.22 -14.71 17.46
N LYS A 7 -12.38 -14.75 18.50
CA LYS A 7 -12.49 -15.63 19.68
C LYS A 7 -12.48 -17.14 19.38
N ALA A 8 -12.22 -17.55 18.15
CA ALA A 8 -12.03 -18.96 17.79
C ALA A 8 -10.81 -19.55 18.51
N ALA A 9 -10.86 -20.85 18.82
CA ALA A 9 -9.72 -21.58 19.34
C ALA A 9 -8.64 -21.74 18.26
N VAL A 10 -7.39 -21.47 18.61
CA VAL A 10 -6.24 -21.51 17.70
C VAL A 10 -5.09 -22.24 18.37
N ASP A 11 -4.37 -23.05 17.59
CA ASP A 11 -3.13 -23.71 17.99
C ASP A 11 -2.08 -22.68 18.43
N ASP A 12 -1.33 -22.97 19.51
CA ASP A 12 -0.36 -22.07 20.12
C ASP A 12 0.83 -21.73 19.20
N LYS A 13 1.04 -22.50 18.12
CA LYS A 13 2.08 -22.24 17.10
C LYS A 13 1.53 -21.64 15.80
N ALA A 14 0.22 -21.41 15.69
CA ALA A 14 -0.36 -20.89 14.46
C ALA A 14 0.05 -19.42 14.25
N ARG A 15 0.59 -19.12 13.05
CA ARG A 15 0.92 -17.75 12.66
C ARG A 15 -0.31 -16.91 12.28
N PHE A 16 -1.37 -17.59 11.86
CA PHE A 16 -2.64 -16.99 11.45
C PHE A 16 -3.80 -17.83 11.97
N CYS A 17 -4.91 -17.17 12.30
CA CYS A 17 -6.14 -17.84 12.69
C CYS A 17 -6.81 -18.47 11.46
N GLY A 18 -7.01 -19.79 11.46
CA GLY A 18 -7.66 -20.50 10.35
C GLY A 18 -9.12 -20.10 10.11
N ALA A 19 -9.80 -19.52 11.11
CA ALA A 19 -11.21 -19.13 11.01
C ALA A 19 -11.42 -17.73 10.39
N CYS A 20 -10.54 -16.76 10.67
CA CYS A 20 -10.72 -15.37 10.21
C CYS A 20 -9.48 -14.76 9.53
N GLY A 21 -8.39 -15.52 9.38
CA GLY A 21 -7.16 -15.07 8.73
C GLY A 21 -6.32 -14.07 9.54
N ALA A 22 -6.73 -13.70 10.75
CA ALA A 22 -5.98 -12.74 11.57
C ALA A 22 -4.62 -13.29 12.00
N ALA A 23 -3.57 -12.48 11.89
CA ALA A 23 -2.23 -12.83 12.40
C ALA A 23 -2.27 -12.99 13.93
N MET A 24 -1.63 -14.05 14.43
CA MET A 24 -1.54 -14.32 15.87
C MET A 24 -0.27 -13.69 16.45
N PRO A 25 -0.31 -13.16 17.69
CA PRO A 25 0.89 -12.67 18.38
C PRO A 25 1.87 -13.84 18.60
N GLN A 26 3.09 -13.73 18.07
CA GLN A 26 4.11 -14.76 18.27
C GLN A 26 4.86 -14.53 19.58
N PRO A 27 5.16 -15.59 20.35
CA PRO A 27 6.08 -15.46 21.47
C PRO A 27 7.49 -15.10 20.93
N PRO A 28 8.25 -14.27 21.66
CA PRO A 28 9.59 -13.88 21.25
C PRO A 28 10.49 -15.13 21.13
N VAL A 29 11.10 -15.32 19.97
CA VAL A 29 12.05 -16.40 19.72
C VAL A 29 13.34 -16.06 20.48
N SER A 30 13.64 -16.85 21.51
CA SER A 30 14.92 -16.82 22.22
C SER A 30 16.01 -17.42 21.34
N ILE A 31 16.87 -16.57 20.78
CA ILE A 31 18.11 -16.99 20.13
C ILE A 31 19.16 -17.22 21.23
N PRO A 32 19.75 -18.43 21.37
CA PRO A 32 20.81 -18.66 22.35
C PRO A 32 22.11 -18.02 21.86
N ASN A 33 22.77 -17.30 22.77
CA ASN A 33 24.09 -16.68 22.65
C ASN A 33 24.22 -15.51 21.66
N ALA A 34 23.50 -14.43 21.95
CA ALA A 34 24.04 -13.09 21.70
C ALA A 34 24.81 -12.66 22.96
N VAL A 35 26.14 -12.65 22.85
CA VAL A 35 27.02 -11.95 23.79
C VAL A 35 26.45 -10.56 24.04
N SER A 36 26.21 -10.20 25.30
CA SER A 36 25.91 -8.83 25.69
C SER A 36 27.08 -7.92 25.36
N ALA A 37 27.16 -7.48 24.10
CA ALA A 37 27.75 -6.21 23.79
C ALA A 37 26.75 -5.17 24.32
N ARG A 38 27.09 -4.58 25.48
CA ARG A 38 26.56 -3.27 25.84
C ARG A 38 26.94 -2.35 24.68
N ILE A 39 26.01 -2.15 23.75
CA ILE A 39 26.11 -1.07 22.78
C ILE A 39 25.90 0.18 23.62
N GLY A 40 27.02 0.79 24.01
CA GLY A 40 27.04 2.14 24.55
C GLY A 40 26.36 3.09 23.56
N PRO A 41 25.95 4.28 24.02
CA PRO A 41 25.48 5.31 23.11
C PRO A 41 26.53 5.51 21.99
N PRO A 42 26.09 5.81 20.75
CA PRO A 42 27.01 6.09 19.66
C PRO A 42 28.01 7.16 20.08
N ASP A 43 29.29 6.92 19.81
CA ASP A 43 30.34 7.94 19.87
C ASP A 43 30.02 9.00 18.81
N ASP A 44 29.21 9.99 19.21
CA ASP A 44 29.13 11.30 18.56
C ASP A 44 30.32 12.13 19.10
N GLU A 45 31.51 11.88 18.56
CA GLU A 45 32.59 12.87 18.58
C GLU A 45 32.23 14.02 17.62
N ASP A 46 31.28 14.86 18.04
CA ASP A 46 31.14 16.28 17.65
C ASP A 46 30.00 16.97 18.44
N GLU A 47 29.80 16.60 19.71
CA GLU A 47 28.91 17.33 20.62
C GLU A 47 29.75 18.21 21.57
N PRO A 48 29.67 19.56 21.52
CA PRO A 48 30.29 20.38 22.55
C PRO A 48 29.60 20.09 23.90
N PRO A 49 30.34 20.02 25.02
CA PRO A 49 29.80 19.54 26.29
C PRO A 49 28.60 20.37 26.75
N PRO A 50 27.64 19.78 27.48
CA PRO A 50 26.48 20.51 27.98
C PRO A 50 26.97 21.62 28.90
N ARG A 51 26.95 22.86 28.39
CA ARG A 51 27.09 24.05 29.20
C ARG A 51 25.91 24.04 30.16
N ARG A 52 26.16 23.64 31.42
CA ARG A 52 25.30 24.01 32.54
C ARG A 52 25.14 25.52 32.47
N TRP A 53 23.95 25.95 32.09
CA TRP A 53 23.56 27.35 32.19
C TRP A 53 23.53 27.69 33.68
N VAL A 54 24.67 28.15 34.20
CA VAL A 54 24.72 28.89 35.44
C VAL A 54 24.01 30.20 35.13
N VAL A 55 22.71 30.25 35.41
CA VAL A 55 21.95 31.49 35.33
C VAL A 55 22.59 32.43 36.34
N PRO A 56 23.25 33.52 35.91
CA PRO A 56 23.92 34.40 36.85
C PRO A 56 22.86 35.10 37.72
N ALA A 57 23.15 35.23 39.02
CA ALA A 57 22.18 35.59 40.06
C ALA A 57 21.49 36.96 39.88
N TRP A 58 21.94 37.79 38.92
CA TRP A 58 21.32 39.08 38.59
C TRP A 58 20.05 38.96 37.72
N LEU A 59 19.73 37.78 37.19
CA LEU A 59 18.48 37.49 36.47
C LEU A 59 17.28 37.12 37.38
N ARG A 60 17.43 37.21 38.70
CA ARG A 60 16.33 37.00 39.68
C ARG A 60 15.57 38.26 40.06
N SER A 61 15.77 39.37 39.36
CA SER A 61 15.01 40.61 39.59
C SER A 61 13.65 40.55 38.88
N PRO A 62 12.52 40.71 39.59
CA PRO A 62 11.17 40.59 39.00
C PRO A 62 10.75 41.78 38.10
N ALA A 63 11.69 42.63 37.69
CA ALA A 63 11.40 43.88 37.00
C ALA A 63 11.48 43.82 35.46
N VAL A 64 11.63 42.64 34.84
CA VAL A 64 11.68 42.50 33.37
C VAL A 64 10.62 41.52 32.88
N LEU A 65 9.35 41.83 33.15
CA LEU A 65 8.18 41.24 32.50
C LEU A 65 7.37 42.31 31.76
N ALA A 66 8.06 43.15 30.99
CA ALA A 66 7.45 44.10 30.07
C ALA A 66 8.23 44.11 28.75
N GLY A 67 8.15 43.01 28.00
CA GLY A 67 8.86 42.89 26.73
C GLY A 67 8.77 41.52 26.04
N PHE A 68 7.65 40.81 26.16
CA PHE A 68 7.48 39.50 25.50
C PHE A 68 6.55 39.61 24.29
N GLY A 69 7.11 40.11 23.19
CA GLY A 69 6.53 39.99 21.84
C GLY A 69 7.51 39.41 20.80
N GLY A 70 8.83 39.47 21.05
CA GLY A 70 9.86 39.09 20.05
C GLY A 70 10.51 37.71 20.26
N GLY A 71 10.53 37.18 21.49
CA GLY A 71 11.28 35.94 21.80
C GLY A 71 10.68 34.67 21.21
N THR A 72 9.36 34.59 21.13
CA THR A 72 8.64 33.46 20.52
C THR A 72 8.82 33.43 19.00
N VAL A 73 8.82 34.58 18.33
CA VAL A 73 9.04 34.68 16.88
C VAL A 73 10.44 34.22 16.50
N LEU A 74 11.46 34.59 17.29
CA LEU A 74 12.85 34.20 17.03
C LEU A 74 13.07 32.68 17.20
N LEU A 75 12.44 32.07 18.22
CA LEU A 75 12.50 30.63 18.43
C LEU A 75 11.78 29.86 17.30
N ILE A 76 10.62 30.35 16.85
CA ILE A 76 9.89 29.76 15.72
C ILE A 76 10.73 29.87 14.44
N ALA A 77 11.37 31.02 14.19
CA ALA A 77 12.23 31.23 13.02
C ALA A 77 13.47 30.32 13.06
N LEU A 78 14.13 30.16 14.21
CA LEU A 78 15.28 29.27 14.38
C LEU A 78 14.92 27.80 14.19
N VAL A 79 13.75 27.36 14.70
CA VAL A 79 13.25 25.99 14.49
C VAL A 79 12.89 25.75 13.03
N LEU A 80 12.29 26.74 12.35
CA LEU A 80 12.01 26.67 10.91
C LEU A 80 13.30 26.63 10.07
N LEU A 81 14.31 27.43 10.43
CA LEU A 81 15.61 27.45 9.75
C LEU A 81 16.37 26.12 9.95
N ALA A 82 16.37 25.60 11.18
CA ALA A 82 17.00 24.32 11.50
C ALA A 82 16.32 23.17 10.75
N ARG A 83 14.99 23.20 10.63
CA ARG A 83 14.24 22.21 9.83
C ARG A 83 14.56 22.27 8.33
N TRP A 84 14.99 23.43 7.82
CA TRP A 84 15.40 23.61 6.43
C TRP A 84 16.84 23.12 6.17
N LEU A 85 17.70 23.15 7.18
CA LEU A 85 19.11 22.74 7.10
C LEU A 85 19.35 21.27 7.46
N LEU A 86 18.41 20.63 8.18
CA LEU A 86 18.59 19.26 8.62
C LEU A 86 18.41 18.27 7.46
N PRO A 87 19.36 17.36 7.24
CA PRO A 87 19.22 16.30 6.27
C PRO A 87 17.92 15.52 6.51
N ASP A 88 17.03 15.44 5.51
CA ASP A 88 15.80 14.63 5.54
C ASP A 88 16.02 13.27 6.24
N SER A 89 15.39 13.05 7.39
CA SER A 89 15.49 11.79 8.11
C SER A 89 14.69 10.70 7.38
N ALA A 90 15.21 9.47 7.42
CA ALA A 90 14.49 8.31 6.91
C ALA A 90 13.28 8.05 7.81
N SER A 91 12.07 8.33 7.33
CA SER A 91 10.84 8.19 8.11
C SER A 91 9.65 7.86 7.22
N VAL A 92 8.66 7.19 7.80
CA VAL A 92 7.38 6.85 7.13
C VAL A 92 6.70 8.11 6.58
N ALA A 93 6.62 9.17 7.41
CA ALA A 93 6.02 10.44 7.02
C ALA A 93 6.71 11.09 5.80
N ARG A 94 8.01 10.84 5.60
CA ARG A 94 8.75 11.33 4.44
C ARG A 94 8.54 10.46 3.21
N PHE A 95 8.48 9.14 3.36
CA PHE A 95 8.39 8.23 2.22
C PHE A 95 6.99 8.05 1.68
N GLN A 96 5.95 8.14 2.52
CA GLN A 96 4.57 7.97 2.08
C GLN A 96 4.19 8.86 0.89
N PRO A 97 4.45 10.19 0.89
CA PRO A 97 4.15 11.03 -0.27
C PRO A 97 5.01 10.68 -1.49
N LEU A 98 6.31 10.38 -1.31
CA LEU A 98 7.21 10.01 -2.41
C LEU A 98 6.77 8.70 -3.10
N LEU A 99 6.34 7.72 -2.33
CA LEU A 99 5.83 6.45 -2.83
C LEU A 99 4.47 6.63 -3.51
N ALA A 100 3.57 7.43 -2.92
CA ALA A 100 2.29 7.74 -3.53
C ALA A 100 2.46 8.46 -4.89
N ASP A 101 3.44 9.35 -5.01
CA ASP A 101 3.79 10.02 -6.26
C ASP A 101 4.36 9.04 -7.29
N ALA A 102 5.31 8.19 -6.89
CA ALA A 102 5.90 7.19 -7.79
C ALA A 102 4.87 6.21 -8.36
N ILE A 103 3.93 5.74 -7.53
CA ILE A 103 2.86 4.83 -7.97
C ILE A 103 1.93 5.52 -8.98
N ARG A 104 1.59 6.79 -8.73
CA ARG A 104 0.75 7.59 -9.66
C ARG A 104 1.42 7.83 -11.00
N GLN A 105 2.74 7.99 -11.03
CA GLN A 105 3.49 8.24 -12.27
C GLN A 105 3.69 6.98 -13.12
N GLN A 106 3.52 5.78 -12.57
CA GLN A 106 3.77 4.51 -13.26
C GLN A 106 2.59 3.52 -13.13
N PRO A 107 1.38 3.88 -13.60
CA PRO A 107 0.19 3.04 -13.43
C PRO A 107 0.30 1.68 -14.14
N ALA A 108 1.02 1.61 -15.26
CA ALA A 108 1.22 0.35 -15.99
C ALA A 108 2.04 -0.67 -15.17
N ALA A 109 3.05 -0.21 -14.41
CA ALA A 109 3.94 -1.08 -13.62
C ALA A 109 3.25 -1.61 -12.35
N PHE A 110 2.36 -0.82 -11.74
CA PHE A 110 1.79 -1.14 -10.43
C PHE A 110 0.32 -1.56 -10.48
N ALA A 111 -0.44 -1.12 -11.47
CA ALA A 111 -1.90 -1.16 -11.48
C ALA A 111 -2.45 -2.09 -12.56
N GLU A 112 -2.10 -1.89 -13.83
CA GLU A 112 -2.86 -2.50 -14.94
C GLU A 112 -2.90 -4.04 -14.92
N ALA A 113 -1.76 -4.69 -14.62
CA ALA A 113 -1.68 -6.15 -14.66
C ALA A 113 -2.42 -6.84 -13.50
N THR A 114 -2.64 -6.14 -12.37
CA THR A 114 -3.22 -6.73 -11.15
C THR A 114 -4.56 -6.12 -10.74
N LEU A 115 -5.07 -5.15 -11.53
CA LEU A 115 -6.38 -4.54 -11.31
C LEU A 115 -7.44 -5.02 -12.30
N CYS A 116 -7.03 -5.54 -13.46
CA CYS A 116 -7.95 -5.82 -14.55
C CYS A 116 -7.81 -7.26 -15.04
N ASP A 117 -8.93 -7.90 -15.33
CA ASP A 117 -8.96 -9.18 -16.04
C ASP A 117 -8.99 -8.92 -17.55
N ARG A 118 -8.18 -9.68 -18.28
CA ARG A 118 -8.05 -9.63 -19.75
C ARG A 118 -8.23 -11.02 -20.38
N SER A 119 -8.81 -11.97 -19.64
CA SER A 119 -9.01 -13.35 -20.12
C SER A 119 -10.08 -13.42 -21.21
N VAL A 120 -10.95 -12.41 -21.27
CA VAL A 120 -11.93 -12.18 -22.32
C VAL A 120 -11.65 -10.80 -22.90
N ASP A 121 -11.86 -10.63 -24.20
CA ASP A 121 -11.98 -9.30 -24.80
C ASP A 121 -13.33 -8.70 -24.38
N TYR A 122 -13.36 -8.10 -23.19
CA TYR A 122 -14.59 -7.65 -22.56
C TYR A 122 -15.19 -6.45 -23.29
N GLN A 123 -16.49 -6.54 -23.60
CA GLN A 123 -17.25 -5.53 -24.32
C GLN A 123 -18.62 -5.36 -23.66
N PRO A 124 -19.29 -4.19 -23.82
CA PRO A 124 -20.61 -3.96 -23.23
C PRO A 124 -21.65 -5.02 -23.62
N ARG A 125 -21.49 -5.64 -24.79
CA ARG A 125 -22.32 -6.75 -25.26
C ARG A 125 -21.44 -7.82 -25.89
N LEU A 126 -21.58 -9.05 -25.42
CA LEU A 126 -20.84 -10.22 -25.91
C LEU A 126 -21.82 -11.31 -26.33
N GLU A 127 -21.60 -11.90 -27.50
CA GLU A 127 -22.32 -13.08 -27.97
C GLU A 127 -21.32 -14.23 -28.07
N LEU A 128 -21.53 -15.28 -27.28
CA LEU A 128 -20.66 -16.45 -27.24
C LEU A 128 -21.46 -17.71 -27.58
N ASP A 129 -20.81 -18.69 -28.18
CA ASP A 129 -21.37 -20.05 -28.23
C ASP A 129 -21.51 -20.60 -26.80
N ALA A 130 -22.55 -21.39 -26.53
CA ALA A 130 -22.80 -21.96 -25.22
C ALA A 130 -21.63 -22.84 -24.73
N TYR A 131 -20.77 -23.35 -25.61
CA TYR A 131 -19.61 -24.17 -25.27
C TYR A 131 -18.28 -23.40 -25.25
N ASP A 132 -18.29 -22.08 -25.42
CA ASP A 132 -17.10 -21.24 -25.38
C ASP A 132 -16.45 -21.26 -23.98
N THR A 133 -15.12 -21.43 -23.91
CA THR A 133 -14.39 -21.51 -22.64
C THR A 133 -14.42 -20.21 -21.85
N ARG A 134 -14.57 -19.07 -22.53
CA ARG A 134 -14.68 -17.73 -21.94
C ARG A 134 -15.98 -17.54 -21.15
N ARG A 135 -17.01 -18.36 -21.42
CA ARG A 135 -18.31 -18.34 -20.74
C ARG A 135 -18.16 -18.35 -19.22
N ARG A 136 -17.24 -19.16 -18.70
CA ARG A 136 -17.04 -19.32 -17.25
C ARG A 136 -16.68 -18.00 -16.57
N ALA A 137 -15.83 -17.18 -17.19
CA ALA A 137 -15.44 -15.89 -16.62
C ALA A 137 -16.63 -14.91 -16.60
N LEU A 138 -17.42 -14.86 -17.68
CA LEU A 138 -18.62 -14.03 -17.75
C LEU A 138 -19.70 -14.48 -16.77
N GLU A 139 -19.91 -15.79 -16.61
CA GLU A 139 -20.84 -16.33 -15.61
C GLU A 139 -20.45 -15.91 -14.17
N GLN A 140 -19.15 -15.86 -13.85
CA GLN A 140 -18.70 -15.32 -12.56
C GLN A 140 -19.01 -13.82 -12.45
N LEU A 141 -18.77 -13.04 -13.50
CA LEU A 141 -19.10 -11.61 -13.51
C LEU A 141 -20.60 -11.34 -13.41
N VAL A 142 -21.45 -12.25 -13.88
CA VAL A 142 -22.91 -12.20 -13.63
C VAL A 142 -23.22 -12.38 -12.15
N LEU A 143 -22.58 -13.34 -11.48
CA LEU A 143 -22.76 -13.53 -10.03
C LEU A 143 -22.34 -12.30 -9.22
N PHE A 144 -21.32 -11.58 -9.69
CA PHE A 144 -20.84 -10.35 -9.08
C PHE A 144 -21.58 -9.08 -9.55
N GLY A 145 -22.58 -9.20 -10.44
CA GLY A 145 -23.39 -8.08 -10.90
C GLY A 145 -22.72 -7.14 -11.92
N ALA A 146 -21.59 -7.52 -12.51
CA ALA A 146 -20.97 -6.79 -13.61
C ALA A 146 -21.65 -7.05 -14.97
N TYR A 147 -22.28 -8.21 -15.15
CA TYR A 147 -23.07 -8.54 -16.33
C TYR A 147 -24.46 -9.02 -15.92
N GLU A 148 -25.43 -8.84 -16.79
CA GLU A 148 -26.76 -9.41 -16.66
C GLU A 148 -26.75 -10.93 -16.94
N LYS A 149 -27.76 -11.63 -16.43
CA LYS A 149 -27.98 -13.04 -16.74
C LYS A 149 -28.06 -13.22 -18.27
N PRO A 150 -27.34 -14.20 -18.86
CA PRO A 150 -27.26 -14.31 -20.30
C PRO A 150 -28.60 -14.65 -20.94
N GLN A 151 -28.88 -14.03 -22.08
CA GLN A 151 -30.03 -14.36 -22.92
C GLN A 151 -29.64 -15.46 -23.90
N LEU A 152 -30.54 -16.43 -24.09
CA LEU A 152 -30.34 -17.51 -25.05
C LEU A 152 -30.78 -17.06 -26.45
N LYS A 153 -29.92 -17.30 -27.43
CA LYS A 153 -30.22 -17.08 -28.85
C LYS A 153 -29.89 -18.34 -29.61
N THR A 154 -30.91 -18.94 -30.23
CA THR A 154 -30.70 -20.05 -31.15
C THR A 154 -30.31 -19.50 -32.51
N VAL A 155 -29.21 -19.96 -33.07
CA VAL A 155 -28.69 -19.54 -34.37
C VAL A 155 -28.57 -20.75 -35.28
N GLY A 156 -28.95 -20.61 -36.55
CA GLY A 156 -28.93 -21.68 -37.56
C GLY A 156 -30.31 -22.25 -37.87
N ASP A 157 -30.35 -23.19 -38.82
CA ASP A 157 -31.55 -23.85 -39.31
C ASP A 157 -31.42 -25.39 -39.27
N GLY A 158 -32.55 -26.06 -39.05
CA GLY A 158 -32.63 -27.52 -39.03
C GLY A 158 -31.68 -28.19 -38.02
N TRP A 159 -30.80 -29.06 -38.51
CA TRP A 159 -29.93 -29.93 -37.71
C TRP A 159 -28.64 -29.23 -37.23
N ASN A 160 -28.37 -28.01 -37.70
CA ASN A 160 -27.17 -27.23 -37.38
C ASN A 160 -27.46 -26.06 -36.42
N THR A 161 -28.49 -26.19 -35.59
CA THR A 161 -28.81 -25.17 -34.58
C THR A 161 -27.75 -25.14 -33.48
N ARG A 162 -27.25 -23.94 -33.19
CA ARG A 162 -26.33 -23.67 -32.08
C ARG A 162 -26.99 -22.73 -31.08
N THR A 163 -26.71 -22.96 -29.81
CA THR A 163 -27.15 -22.09 -28.74
C THR A 163 -26.06 -21.07 -28.47
N HIS A 164 -26.37 -19.79 -28.67
CA HIS A 164 -25.52 -18.68 -28.29
C HIS A 164 -26.05 -18.04 -27.00
N LEU A 165 -25.15 -17.49 -26.21
CA LEU A 165 -25.40 -16.76 -24.98
C LEU A 165 -25.01 -15.30 -25.19
N ILE A 166 -25.95 -14.41 -24.91
CA ILE A 166 -25.73 -12.97 -25.00
C ILE A 166 -25.58 -12.40 -23.60
N PHE A 167 -24.40 -11.88 -23.31
CA PHE A 167 -24.08 -11.16 -22.08
C PHE A 167 -24.14 -9.67 -22.35
N VAL A 168 -24.79 -8.93 -21.45
CA VAL A 168 -24.88 -7.46 -21.48
C VAL A 168 -24.31 -6.94 -20.17
N ALA A 169 -23.39 -5.99 -20.24
CA ALA A 169 -22.81 -5.37 -19.06
C ALA A 169 -23.88 -4.54 -18.34
N THR A 170 -23.88 -4.60 -17.00
CA THR A 170 -24.65 -3.65 -16.20
C THR A 170 -24.01 -2.27 -16.27
N PRO A 171 -24.69 -1.17 -15.86
CA PRO A 171 -24.06 0.14 -15.82
C PRO A 171 -22.73 0.16 -15.02
N ASP A 172 -22.68 -0.60 -13.92
CA ASP A 172 -21.47 -0.75 -13.10
C ASP A 172 -20.38 -1.56 -13.80
N GLY A 173 -20.76 -2.61 -14.54
CA GLY A 173 -19.83 -3.41 -15.34
C GLY A 173 -19.26 -2.62 -16.51
N GLU A 174 -20.10 -1.87 -17.23
CA GLU A 174 -19.69 -1.03 -18.35
C GLU A 174 -18.73 0.07 -17.88
N ALA A 175 -19.02 0.73 -16.76
CA ALA A 175 -18.12 1.71 -16.14
C ALA A 175 -16.78 1.09 -15.65
N ALA A 176 -16.68 -0.23 -15.57
CA ALA A 176 -15.46 -0.96 -15.23
C ALA A 176 -14.66 -1.42 -16.46
N LEU A 177 -15.20 -1.30 -17.68
CA LEU A 177 -14.52 -1.71 -18.90
C LEU A 177 -13.46 -0.69 -19.33
N ARG A 178 -12.25 -1.17 -19.62
CA ARG A 178 -11.15 -0.38 -20.19
C ARG A 178 -10.32 -1.21 -21.16
N HIS A 179 -10.28 -0.80 -22.44
CA HIS A 179 -9.43 -1.41 -23.48
C HIS A 179 -9.58 -2.96 -23.58
N GLY A 180 -10.80 -3.47 -23.61
CA GLY A 180 -11.06 -4.92 -23.67
C GLY A 180 -10.83 -5.66 -22.35
N ALA A 181 -10.54 -4.95 -21.26
CA ALA A 181 -10.38 -5.50 -19.92
C ALA A 181 -11.54 -5.08 -19.01
N ILE A 182 -11.84 -5.86 -17.97
CA ILE A 182 -12.69 -5.41 -16.86
C ILE A 182 -11.86 -5.17 -15.61
N CYS A 183 -11.92 -3.95 -15.08
CA CYS A 183 -11.08 -3.50 -13.97
C CYS A 183 -11.86 -3.43 -12.65
N ALA A 184 -11.29 -3.98 -11.59
CA ALA A 184 -11.90 -4.02 -10.26
C ALA A 184 -11.80 -2.69 -9.50
N ALA A 185 -10.84 -1.84 -9.85
CA ALA A 185 -10.60 -0.55 -9.22
C ALA A 185 -9.96 0.43 -10.21
N GLU A 186 -9.86 1.71 -9.82
CA GLU A 186 -9.25 2.73 -10.66
C GLU A 186 -7.73 2.71 -10.58
N GLY A 187 -7.19 2.35 -9.43
CA GLY A 187 -5.76 2.36 -9.14
C GLY A 187 -5.45 1.72 -7.78
N TYR A 188 -4.24 1.96 -7.31
CA TYR A 188 -3.83 1.66 -5.93
C TYR A 188 -3.45 2.96 -5.21
N VAL A 189 -3.69 2.99 -3.89
CA VAL A 189 -3.15 3.99 -2.98
C VAL A 189 -2.26 3.33 -1.93
N VAL A 190 -1.30 4.11 -1.41
CA VAL A 190 -0.43 3.66 -0.32
C VAL A 190 -1.22 3.72 0.98
N ARG A 191 -1.51 2.54 1.54
CA ARG A 191 -2.13 2.40 2.86
C ARG A 191 -1.10 2.52 3.98
N ASP A 192 0.04 1.86 3.82
CA ASP A 192 1.06 1.76 4.86
C ASP A 192 2.47 1.66 4.26
N VAL A 193 3.48 2.02 5.06
CA VAL A 193 4.88 2.00 4.68
C VAL A 193 5.71 1.41 5.82
N LEU A 194 6.39 0.31 5.53
CA LEU A 194 7.23 -0.43 6.45
C LEU A 194 8.71 -0.22 6.09
N LEU A 195 9.51 0.17 7.07
CA LEU A 195 10.96 0.29 6.91
C LEU A 195 11.57 -1.09 7.12
N THR A 196 11.96 -1.77 6.04
CA THR A 196 12.34 -3.20 6.07
C THR A 196 13.84 -3.44 5.98
N GLY A 197 14.62 -2.48 5.46
CA GLY A 197 16.05 -2.65 5.24
C GLY A 197 16.94 -1.69 6.06
N PRO A 198 18.16 -2.11 6.42
CA PRO A 198 19.16 -1.19 6.97
C PRO A 198 19.54 -0.13 5.93
N ARG A 199 19.96 1.04 6.41
CA ARG A 199 20.54 2.08 5.55
C ARG A 199 21.90 1.60 5.04
N GLN A 200 22.09 1.57 3.73
CA GLN A 200 23.36 1.21 3.10
C GLN A 200 23.96 2.45 2.44
N LYS A 201 25.21 2.80 2.77
CA LYS A 201 25.94 3.85 2.06
C LYS A 201 26.67 3.24 0.86
N SER A 202 26.52 3.86 -0.30
CA SER A 202 27.29 3.56 -1.51
C SER A 202 27.82 4.87 -2.09
N GLY A 203 29.09 5.16 -1.81
CA GLY A 203 29.70 6.46 -2.14
C GLY A 203 28.95 7.62 -1.47
N LYS A 204 28.39 8.52 -2.30
CA LYS A 204 27.58 9.67 -1.86
C LYS A 204 26.09 9.33 -1.67
N LEU A 205 25.67 8.13 -2.04
CA LEU A 205 24.27 7.70 -1.98
C LEU A 205 24.01 6.95 -0.69
N THR A 206 22.82 7.17 -0.11
CA THR A 206 22.29 6.28 0.93
C THR A 206 21.08 5.55 0.37
N LEU A 207 21.11 4.22 0.40
CA LEU A 207 20.04 3.35 -0.07
C LEU A 207 19.27 2.80 1.14
N MET A 208 17.98 2.59 0.96
CA MET A 208 17.17 1.87 1.94
C MET A 208 16.00 1.17 1.28
N GLN A 209 15.75 -0.09 1.66
CA GLN A 209 14.55 -0.80 1.22
C GLN A 209 13.36 -0.44 2.11
N VAL A 210 12.24 -0.18 1.44
CA VAL A 210 10.98 0.19 2.07
C VAL A 210 9.87 -0.63 1.42
N GLN A 211 9.02 -1.24 2.22
CA GLN A 211 7.85 -1.98 1.73
C GLN A 211 6.62 -1.08 1.82
N ALA A 212 5.99 -0.80 0.70
CA ALA A 212 4.70 -0.13 0.66
C ALA A 212 3.58 -1.17 0.61
N VAL A 213 2.56 -0.98 1.44
CA VAL A 213 1.33 -1.75 1.37
C VAL A 213 0.29 -0.94 0.61
N LEU A 214 -0.15 -1.50 -0.51
CA LEU A 214 -1.08 -0.89 -1.44
C LEU A 214 -2.47 -1.47 -1.24
N GLU A 215 -3.48 -0.63 -1.41
CA GLU A 215 -4.89 -1.03 -1.43
C GLU A 215 -5.62 -0.34 -2.58
N TRP A 216 -6.75 -0.90 -2.99
CA TRP A 216 -7.53 -0.35 -4.08
C TRP A 216 -7.98 1.09 -3.84
N GLN A 217 -7.79 1.89 -4.88
CA GLN A 217 -8.41 3.19 -5.03
C GLN A 217 -9.75 3.03 -5.76
N SER A 218 -10.83 3.48 -5.14
CA SER A 218 -12.17 3.49 -5.76
C SER A 218 -12.61 2.12 -6.30
N PRO A 219 -12.77 1.09 -5.45
CA PRO A 219 -13.17 -0.24 -5.89
C PRO A 219 -14.58 -0.23 -6.48
N LYS A 220 -14.73 -0.83 -7.67
CA LYS A 220 -16.00 -0.95 -8.39
C LYS A 220 -16.96 -1.88 -7.63
N PRO A 221 -18.29 -1.66 -7.74
CA PRO A 221 -19.27 -2.41 -6.95
C PRO A 221 -19.14 -3.93 -7.07
N TRP A 222 -18.99 -4.43 -8.30
CA TRP A 222 -18.86 -5.87 -8.58
C TRP A 222 -17.63 -6.51 -7.92
N ALA A 223 -16.57 -5.74 -7.69
CA ALA A 223 -15.31 -6.24 -7.15
C ALA A 223 -15.29 -6.32 -5.62
N ARG A 224 -16.35 -5.86 -4.94
CA ARG A 224 -16.45 -5.88 -3.47
C ARG A 224 -16.88 -7.23 -2.91
N ASP A 225 -17.31 -8.14 -3.76
CA ASP A 225 -17.73 -9.48 -3.34
C ASP A 225 -16.51 -10.28 -2.80
N PRO A 226 -16.62 -10.91 -1.61
CA PRO A 226 -15.52 -11.70 -1.05
C PRO A 226 -15.07 -12.89 -1.93
N GLY A 227 -15.97 -13.44 -2.75
CA GLY A 227 -15.71 -14.52 -3.68
C GLY A 227 -14.91 -14.09 -4.92
N MET A 228 -14.82 -12.78 -5.20
CA MET A 228 -14.16 -12.25 -6.39
C MET A 228 -12.68 -12.67 -6.45
N SER A 229 -11.93 -12.59 -5.34
CA SER A 229 -10.51 -12.94 -5.33
C SER A 229 -10.24 -14.42 -5.64
N LYS A 230 -11.24 -15.30 -5.42
CA LYS A 230 -11.15 -16.72 -5.77
C LYS A 230 -11.47 -16.94 -7.26
N ALA A 231 -12.43 -16.20 -7.80
CA ALA A 231 -12.80 -16.27 -9.21
C ALA A 231 -11.74 -15.64 -10.13
N PHE A 232 -11.12 -14.54 -9.67
CA PHE A 232 -10.13 -13.75 -10.40
C PHE A 232 -8.86 -13.58 -9.57
N PRO A 233 -8.01 -14.62 -9.43
CA PRO A 233 -6.85 -14.59 -8.53
C PRO A 233 -5.76 -13.59 -8.92
N ASN A 234 -5.75 -13.14 -10.17
CA ASN A 234 -4.82 -12.12 -10.65
C ASN A 234 -5.22 -10.71 -10.19
N ILE A 235 -6.49 -10.52 -9.82
CA ILE A 235 -7.04 -9.27 -9.33
C ILE A 235 -6.91 -9.25 -7.80
N GLN A 236 -6.03 -8.40 -7.27
CA GLN A 236 -5.71 -8.39 -5.84
C GLN A 236 -6.12 -7.08 -5.15
N PRO A 237 -6.95 -7.13 -4.09
CA PRO A 237 -7.45 -5.93 -3.39
C PRO A 237 -6.38 -5.19 -2.60
N SER A 238 -5.33 -5.90 -2.20
CA SER A 238 -4.16 -5.32 -1.56
C SER A 238 -2.92 -6.08 -1.94
N ARG A 239 -1.77 -5.39 -1.97
CA ARG A 239 -0.49 -6.01 -2.25
C ARG A 239 0.64 -5.29 -1.53
N SER A 240 1.73 -6.00 -1.31
CA SER A 240 2.97 -5.41 -0.81
C SER A 240 3.96 -5.26 -1.95
N VAL A 241 4.60 -4.10 -2.05
CA VAL A 241 5.62 -3.81 -3.06
C VAL A 241 6.86 -3.27 -2.36
N LEU A 242 8.02 -3.80 -2.73
CA LEU A 242 9.31 -3.32 -2.24
C LEU A 242 9.80 -2.19 -3.15
N PHE A 243 10.20 -1.09 -2.53
CA PHE A 243 10.81 0.06 -3.17
C PHE A 243 12.21 0.26 -2.61
N THR A 244 13.11 0.68 -3.50
CA THR A 244 14.43 1.16 -3.10
C THR A 244 14.37 2.68 -3.01
N MET A 245 14.60 3.22 -1.82
CA MET A 245 14.74 4.65 -1.60
C MET A 245 16.22 5.04 -1.73
N VAL A 246 16.50 6.08 -2.49
CA VAL A 246 17.83 6.66 -2.65
C VAL A 246 17.85 8.03 -2.02
N ARG A 247 18.86 8.28 -1.22
CA ARG A 247 19.20 9.60 -0.72
C ARG A 247 20.38 10.14 -1.49
N GLU A 248 20.18 11.30 -2.09
CA GLU A 248 21.19 12.01 -2.86
C GLU A 248 21.13 13.50 -2.51
N HIS A 249 22.26 14.13 -2.25
CA HIS A 249 22.33 15.54 -1.81
C HIS A 249 21.40 15.89 -0.65
N GLY A 250 21.21 14.96 0.30
CA GLY A 250 20.35 15.17 1.46
C GLY A 250 18.87 14.83 1.25
N HIS A 251 18.41 14.63 0.01
CA HIS A 251 17.00 14.40 -0.32
C HIS A 251 16.71 12.94 -0.67
N TRP A 252 15.58 12.43 -0.19
CA TRP A 252 15.11 11.09 -0.53
C TRP A 252 14.26 11.10 -1.80
N ARG A 253 14.46 10.09 -2.64
CA ARG A 253 13.65 9.79 -3.83
C ARG A 253 13.49 8.29 -4.01
N VAL A 254 12.47 7.88 -4.76
CA VAL A 254 12.33 6.49 -5.19
C VAL A 254 13.37 6.22 -6.28
N ALA A 255 14.09 5.10 -6.19
CA ALA A 255 14.95 4.64 -7.27
C ALA A 255 14.09 4.34 -8.51
N SER A 256 14.42 4.95 -9.64
CA SER A 256 13.94 4.51 -10.94
C SER A 256 14.95 3.52 -11.51
N ASP A 257 14.47 2.37 -11.96
CA ASP A 257 15.24 1.50 -12.87
C ASP A 257 15.51 2.20 -14.21
#